data_AF-A0A653UMH2-F1
#
_entry.id   AF-A0A653UMH2-F1
#
_cell.length_a   1.000
_cell.length_b   1.000
_cell.length_c   1.000
_cell.angle_alpha   90.00
_cell.angle_beta   90.00
_cell.angle_gamma   90.00
#
_symmetry.space_group_name_H-M   'P 1'
#
loop_
_entity.id
_entity.type
_entity.pdbx_description
1 polymer ?
#
loop_
_entity_poly.entity_id
_entity_poly.type
_entity_poly.pdbx_seq_one_letter_code
_entity_poly.pdbx_strand_id
1 'polypeptide(L)'
;MRRAFDLSLYLVLDPVQCGGHDAALAVARAALDGGVTLLQLRAPEWHKRAWLALALDLLPLTRARGVPLVINDHVDVALAAGADGVHVGQRDLPAQHARRLLGPDALIGLSVSDLAEVADANRLVGVIDYVGAGPVYATPTKTDASAPCGIDGLAAMCASARFPTVAIGGIQAHNAADVMRAKPAGLAVVSAICKAANPRDASAALRETLTRAQS
;
A
#
# COMPACT_ATOMS: atom_id res chain seq x y z
N MET A 1 2.90 -20.10 8.49
CA MET A 1 2.47 -19.06 9.47
C MET A 1 2.86 -17.76 8.83
N ARG A 2 1.91 -16.84 8.61
CA ARG A 2 2.19 -15.63 7.82
C ARG A 2 3.31 -14.82 8.48
N ARG A 3 4.25 -14.33 7.66
CA ARG A 3 5.35 -13.51 8.15
C ARG A 3 4.77 -12.23 8.77
N ALA A 4 5.34 -11.80 9.90
CA ALA A 4 4.99 -10.51 10.48
C ALA A 4 5.28 -9.37 9.47
N PHE A 5 4.40 -8.37 9.42
CA PHE A 5 4.50 -7.22 8.52
C PHE A 5 4.14 -5.94 9.27
N ASP A 6 4.69 -4.79 8.83
CA ASP A 6 4.47 -3.47 9.43
C ASP A 6 3.86 -2.50 8.40
N LEU A 7 2.61 -2.11 8.63
CA LEU A 7 1.85 -1.19 7.78
C LEU A 7 2.14 0.29 8.05
N SER A 8 2.98 0.62 9.04
CA SER A 8 3.18 1.98 9.53
C SER A 8 3.40 2.99 8.41
N LEU A 9 4.43 2.80 7.58
CA LEU A 9 4.67 3.60 6.38
C LEU A 9 4.69 2.74 5.13
N TYR A 10 3.61 2.82 4.36
CA TYR A 10 3.40 2.02 3.17
C TYR A 10 3.59 2.90 1.92
N LEU A 11 4.64 2.61 1.14
CA LEU A 11 4.82 3.21 -0.18
C LEU A 11 4.06 2.42 -1.25
N VAL A 12 3.13 3.07 -1.93
CA VAL A 12 2.61 2.60 -3.22
C VAL A 12 3.44 3.29 -4.30
N LEU A 13 4.38 2.54 -4.87
CA LEU A 13 5.35 3.00 -5.86
C LEU A 13 4.70 3.00 -7.25
N ASP A 14 4.64 4.19 -7.85
CA ASP A 14 4.14 4.41 -9.20
C ASP A 14 5.30 4.87 -10.10
N PRO A 15 5.79 4.01 -11.01
CA PRO A 15 6.97 4.34 -11.79
C PRO A 15 6.73 5.48 -12.79
N VAL A 16 5.50 5.74 -13.22
CA VAL A 16 5.21 6.91 -14.06
C VAL A 16 5.42 8.19 -13.26
N GLN A 17 4.97 8.21 -12.00
CA GLN A 17 5.18 9.35 -11.11
C GLN A 17 6.64 9.51 -10.66
N CYS A 18 7.42 8.43 -10.65
CA CYS A 18 8.86 8.49 -10.38
C CYS A 18 9.68 8.95 -11.60
N GLY A 19 9.14 8.86 -12.82
CA GLY A 19 9.86 9.21 -14.06
C GLY A 19 10.48 8.02 -14.82
N GLY A 20 10.00 6.79 -14.57
CA GLY A 20 10.42 5.58 -15.27
C GLY A 20 11.02 4.50 -14.36
N HIS A 21 11.53 3.42 -14.96
CA HIS A 21 12.05 2.23 -14.26
C HIS A 21 13.21 2.57 -13.32
N ASP A 22 14.27 3.16 -13.84
CA ASP A 22 15.48 3.46 -13.07
C ASP A 22 15.20 4.49 -11.97
N ALA A 23 14.38 5.49 -12.27
CA ALA A 23 13.97 6.49 -11.31
C ALA A 23 13.11 5.87 -10.19
N ALA A 24 12.21 4.94 -10.51
CA ALA A 24 11.42 4.20 -9.52
C ALA A 24 12.31 3.35 -8.60
N LEU A 25 13.37 2.72 -9.13
CA LEU A 25 14.35 1.99 -8.31
C LEU A 25 15.13 2.93 -7.38
N ALA A 26 15.53 4.10 -7.86
CA ALA A 26 16.21 5.11 -7.05
C ALA A 26 15.31 5.63 -5.92
N VAL A 27 14.05 5.95 -6.24
CA VAL A 27 13.02 6.35 -5.27
C VAL A 27 12.78 5.24 -4.24
N ALA A 28 12.59 3.99 -4.68
CA ALA A 28 12.36 2.86 -3.78
C ALA A 28 13.52 2.67 -2.80
N ARG A 29 14.77 2.71 -3.29
CA ARG A 29 15.96 2.61 -2.43
C ARG A 29 15.98 3.72 -1.38
N ALA A 30 15.82 4.97 -1.81
CA ALA A 30 15.83 6.13 -0.92
C ALA A 30 14.69 6.07 0.11
N ALA A 31 13.48 5.69 -0.30
CA ALA A 31 12.33 5.61 0.57
C ALA A 31 12.46 4.48 1.61
N LEU A 32 13.00 3.33 1.21
CA LEU A 32 13.33 2.25 2.13
C LEU A 32 14.38 2.67 3.15
N ASP A 33 15.42 3.42 2.74
CA ASP A 33 16.42 4.01 3.65
C ASP A 33 15.85 5.13 4.55
N GLY A 34 14.67 5.65 4.21
CA GLY A 34 13.92 6.62 4.99
C GLY A 34 12.84 6.00 5.89
N GLY A 35 12.72 4.67 5.96
CA GLY A 35 11.84 3.99 6.91
C GLY A 35 10.47 3.55 6.37
N VAL A 36 10.32 3.40 5.05
CA VAL A 36 9.20 2.64 4.46
C VAL A 36 9.24 1.20 4.97
N THR A 37 8.09 0.67 5.41
CA THR A 37 7.96 -0.68 6.00
C THR A 37 7.12 -1.64 5.18
N LEU A 38 6.45 -1.16 4.14
CA LEU A 38 5.84 -1.99 3.11
C LEU A 38 5.90 -1.26 1.76
N LEU A 39 6.25 -1.98 0.70
CA LEU A 39 6.29 -1.44 -0.66
C LEU A 39 5.31 -2.19 -1.56
N GLN A 40 4.46 -1.45 -2.28
CA GLN A 40 3.62 -1.99 -3.34
C GLN A 40 4.06 -1.43 -4.68
N LEU A 41 4.26 -2.29 -5.67
CA LEU A 41 4.41 -1.86 -7.05
C LEU A 41 3.02 -1.68 -7.67
N ARG A 42 2.74 -0.48 -8.19
CA ARG A 42 1.52 -0.15 -8.94
C ARG A 42 1.87 0.65 -10.20
N ALA A 43 1.90 -0.01 -11.35
CA ALA A 43 2.26 0.59 -12.64
C ALA A 43 1.13 0.46 -13.69
N PRO A 44 -0.04 1.08 -13.48
CA PRO A 44 -1.26 0.79 -14.27
C PRO A 44 -1.11 1.03 -15.78
N GLU A 45 -0.20 1.92 -16.18
CA GLU A 45 0.07 2.24 -17.60
C GLU A 45 1.07 1.30 -18.27
N TRP A 46 1.69 0.39 -17.52
CA TRP A 46 2.76 -0.47 -18.01
C TRP A 46 2.25 -1.85 -18.43
N HIS A 47 2.88 -2.42 -19.46
CA HIS A 47 2.63 -3.81 -19.86
C HIS A 47 3.26 -4.81 -18.85
N LYS A 48 2.73 -6.03 -18.75
CA LYS A 48 3.16 -7.04 -17.76
C LYS A 48 4.66 -7.37 -17.77
N ARG A 49 5.33 -7.32 -18.93
CA ARG A 49 6.78 -7.56 -19.02
C ARG A 49 7.60 -6.52 -18.22
N ALA A 50 7.15 -5.26 -18.22
CA ALA A 50 7.83 -4.17 -17.51
C ALA A 50 7.51 -4.21 -16.02
N TRP A 51 6.27 -4.58 -15.67
CA TRP A 51 5.91 -4.91 -14.28
C TRP A 51 6.82 -5.98 -13.69
N LEU A 52 6.97 -7.11 -14.40
CA LEU A 52 7.81 -8.21 -13.93
C LEU A 52 9.27 -7.78 -13.81
N ALA A 53 9.82 -7.07 -14.81
CA ALA A 53 11.19 -6.57 -14.76
C ALA A 53 11.43 -5.68 -13.53
N LEU A 54 10.56 -4.68 -13.30
CA LEU A 54 10.71 -3.79 -12.15
C LEU A 54 10.48 -4.52 -10.81
N ALA A 55 9.53 -5.45 -10.74
CA ALA A 55 9.33 -6.27 -9.55
C ALA A 55 10.58 -7.10 -9.19
N LEU A 56 11.21 -7.73 -10.19
CA LEU A 56 12.45 -8.50 -10.00
C LEU A 56 13.60 -7.63 -9.49
N ASP A 57 13.72 -6.39 -9.98
CA ASP A 57 14.75 -5.45 -9.52
C ASP A 57 14.47 -4.85 -8.14
N LEU A 58 13.18 -4.70 -7.77
CA LEU A 58 12.77 -4.23 -6.44
C LEU A 58 13.01 -5.28 -5.35
N LEU A 59 12.83 -6.57 -5.65
CA LEU A 59 12.90 -7.66 -4.68
C LEU A 59 14.20 -7.71 -3.87
N PRO A 60 15.41 -7.63 -4.47
CA PRO A 60 16.64 -7.56 -3.70
C PRO A 60 16.69 -6.36 -2.75
N LEU A 61 16.13 -5.21 -3.15
CA LEU A 61 16.14 -3.98 -2.33
C LEU A 61 15.26 -4.10 -1.10
N THR A 62 14.06 -4.65 -1.28
CA THR A 62 13.08 -4.82 -0.22
C THR A 62 13.51 -5.95 0.74
N ARG A 63 13.96 -7.09 0.21
CA ARG A 63 14.45 -8.23 1.00
C ARG A 63 15.66 -7.88 1.86
N ALA A 64 16.61 -7.09 1.35
CA ALA A 64 17.77 -6.64 2.11
C ALA A 64 17.41 -5.83 3.37
N ARG A 65 16.20 -5.26 3.42
CA ARG A 65 15.69 -4.47 4.54
C ARG A 65 14.55 -5.17 5.30
N GLY A 66 14.22 -6.41 4.92
CA GLY A 66 13.10 -7.14 5.51
C GLY A 66 11.72 -6.51 5.23
N VAL A 67 11.62 -5.66 4.22
CA VAL A 67 10.37 -4.98 3.82
C VAL A 67 9.65 -5.87 2.80
N PRO A 68 8.35 -6.18 2.97
CA PRO A 68 7.60 -6.93 1.97
C PRO A 68 7.39 -6.13 0.67
N LEU A 69 7.47 -6.83 -0.47
CA LEU A 69 7.01 -6.34 -1.77
C LEU A 69 5.66 -6.96 -2.14
N VAL A 70 4.67 -6.10 -2.36
CA VAL A 70 3.32 -6.47 -2.79
C VAL A 70 3.09 -6.01 -4.23
N ILE A 71 2.42 -6.81 -5.05
CA ILE A 71 2.04 -6.41 -6.42
C ILE A 71 0.56 -6.00 -6.44
N ASN A 72 0.28 -4.82 -6.98
CA ASN A 72 -1.10 -4.38 -7.17
C ASN A 72 -1.78 -5.20 -8.28
N ASP A 73 -2.94 -5.80 -7.97
CA ASP A 73 -3.90 -6.54 -8.82
C ASP A 73 -3.38 -7.81 -9.52
N HIS A 74 -2.14 -7.80 -10.02
CA HIS A 74 -1.58 -8.83 -10.88
C HIS A 74 -0.98 -10.01 -10.09
N VAL A 75 -1.84 -10.96 -9.72
CA VAL A 75 -1.45 -12.23 -9.07
C VAL A 75 -0.44 -13.04 -9.88
N ASP A 76 -0.56 -13.03 -11.21
CA ASP A 76 0.37 -13.70 -12.11
C ASP A 76 1.77 -13.09 -12.07
N VAL A 77 1.87 -11.75 -12.02
CA VAL A 77 3.15 -11.05 -11.85
C VAL A 77 3.73 -11.32 -10.47
N ALA A 78 2.92 -11.32 -9.41
CA ALA A 78 3.37 -11.65 -8.07
C ALA A 78 3.98 -13.06 -7.99
N LEU A 79 3.32 -14.05 -8.59
CA LEU A 79 3.82 -15.43 -8.68
C LEU A 79 5.11 -15.51 -9.51
N ALA A 80 5.15 -14.87 -10.67
CA ALA A 80 6.30 -14.91 -11.56
C ALA A 80 7.55 -14.23 -10.96
N ALA A 81 7.37 -13.14 -10.20
CA ALA A 81 8.46 -12.46 -9.52
C ALA A 81 8.88 -13.17 -8.22
N GLY A 82 7.98 -13.95 -7.60
CA GLY A 82 8.16 -14.41 -6.22
C GLY A 82 8.03 -13.27 -5.21
N ALA A 83 7.05 -12.39 -5.43
CA ALA A 83 6.69 -11.32 -4.52
C ALA A 83 6.04 -11.86 -3.23
N ASP A 84 6.04 -11.04 -2.17
CA ASP A 84 5.51 -11.44 -0.86
C ASP A 84 3.98 -11.47 -0.82
N GLY A 85 3.30 -10.86 -1.80
CA GLY A 85 1.85 -10.78 -1.80
C GLY A 85 1.24 -9.93 -2.90
N VAL A 86 -0.07 -9.70 -2.78
CA VAL A 86 -0.86 -8.80 -3.63
C VAL A 86 -1.73 -7.84 -2.83
N HIS A 87 -2.07 -6.72 -3.45
CA HIS A 87 -3.17 -5.86 -3.01
C HIS A 87 -4.19 -5.82 -4.14
N VAL A 88 -5.46 -6.11 -3.84
CA VAL A 88 -6.53 -6.15 -4.84
C VAL A 88 -7.64 -5.15 -4.47
N GLY A 89 -8.30 -4.60 -5.49
CA GLY A 89 -9.52 -3.82 -5.34
C GLY A 89 -10.79 -4.64 -5.54
N GLN A 90 -11.93 -3.95 -5.40
CA GLN A 90 -13.26 -4.55 -5.46
C GLN A 90 -13.66 -5.07 -6.86
N ARG A 91 -12.96 -4.63 -7.91
CA ARG A 91 -13.22 -5.01 -9.31
C ARG A 91 -12.15 -5.94 -9.88
N ASP A 92 -11.18 -6.32 -9.07
CA ASP A 92 -10.06 -7.17 -9.47
C ASP A 92 -10.40 -8.65 -9.22
N LEU A 93 -9.40 -9.53 -9.35
CA LEU A 93 -9.58 -10.93 -8.98
C LEU A 93 -10.03 -11.01 -7.51
N PRO A 94 -11.14 -11.71 -7.19
CA PRO A 94 -11.61 -11.80 -5.81
C PRO A 94 -10.54 -12.36 -4.88
N ALA A 95 -10.41 -11.78 -3.68
CA ALA A 95 -9.34 -12.11 -2.73
C ALA A 95 -9.25 -13.61 -2.38
N GLN A 96 -10.38 -14.32 -2.38
CA GLN A 96 -10.43 -15.77 -2.17
C GLN A 96 -9.68 -16.55 -3.26
N HIS A 97 -9.79 -16.11 -4.51
CA HIS A 97 -9.05 -16.70 -5.62
C HIS A 97 -7.58 -16.33 -5.59
N ALA A 98 -7.24 -15.07 -5.24
CA ALA A 98 -5.86 -14.67 -5.00
C ALA A 98 -5.21 -15.54 -3.92
N ARG A 99 -5.90 -15.76 -2.79
CA ARG A 99 -5.46 -16.65 -1.71
C ARG A 99 -5.24 -18.08 -2.17
N ARG A 100 -6.15 -18.63 -2.97
CA ARG A 100 -6.02 -20.00 -3.51
C ARG A 100 -4.79 -20.15 -4.41
N LEU A 101 -4.48 -19.14 -5.22
CA LEU A 101 -3.36 -19.18 -6.16
C LEU A 101 -2.01 -18.93 -5.47
N LEU A 102 -1.95 -17.97 -4.54
CA LEU A 102 -0.71 -17.56 -3.87
C LEU A 102 -0.36 -18.43 -2.65
N GLY A 103 -1.31 -19.23 -2.16
CA GLY A 103 -1.12 -20.09 -1.01
C GLY A 103 -1.30 -19.37 0.34
N PRO A 104 -1.08 -20.08 1.45
CA PRO A 104 -1.47 -19.61 2.79
C PRO A 104 -0.57 -18.50 3.36
N ASP A 105 0.68 -18.40 2.88
CA ASP A 105 1.70 -17.52 3.46
C ASP A 105 1.80 -16.14 2.79
N ALA A 106 1.25 -15.97 1.58
CA ALA A 106 1.28 -14.69 0.87
C ALA A 106 0.47 -13.61 1.61
N LEU A 107 0.94 -12.37 1.53
CA LEU A 107 0.23 -11.22 2.08
C LEU A 107 -0.86 -10.75 1.11
N ILE A 108 -2.10 -10.60 1.57
CA ILE A 108 -3.21 -10.13 0.72
C ILE A 108 -3.90 -8.93 1.35
N GLY A 109 -3.78 -7.78 0.70
CA GLY A 109 -4.53 -6.57 1.01
C GLY A 109 -5.79 -6.43 0.17
N LEU A 110 -6.82 -5.80 0.72
CA LEU A 110 -8.06 -5.47 0.01
C LEU A 110 -8.37 -3.98 0.17
N SER A 111 -8.65 -3.28 -0.93
CA SER A 111 -9.13 -1.89 -0.87
C SER A 111 -10.58 -1.84 -0.37
N VAL A 112 -10.90 -0.90 0.51
CA VAL A 112 -12.25 -0.58 0.99
C VAL A 112 -12.46 0.94 0.99
N SER A 113 -13.67 1.38 0.71
CA SER A 113 -14.03 2.79 0.55
C SER A 113 -15.25 3.22 1.37
N ASP A 114 -16.00 2.27 1.92
CA ASP A 114 -17.13 2.53 2.83
C ASP A 114 -17.33 1.42 3.88
N LEU A 115 -18.32 1.61 4.76
CA LEU A 115 -18.63 0.67 5.83
C LEU A 115 -19.25 -0.65 5.33
N ALA A 116 -19.91 -0.67 4.16
CA ALA A 116 -20.45 -1.89 3.59
C ALA A 116 -19.31 -2.79 3.08
N GLU A 117 -18.34 -2.20 2.38
CA GLU A 117 -17.13 -2.91 1.94
C GLU A 117 -16.28 -3.39 3.12
N VAL A 118 -16.20 -2.63 4.22
CA VAL A 118 -15.58 -3.11 5.47
C VAL A 118 -16.34 -4.30 6.06
N ALA A 119 -17.67 -4.26 6.07
CA ALA A 119 -18.49 -5.36 6.57
C ALA A 119 -18.31 -6.64 5.74
N ASP A 120 -18.17 -6.52 4.42
CA ASP A 120 -17.85 -7.64 3.54
C ASP A 120 -16.42 -8.13 3.73
N ALA A 121 -15.44 -7.23 3.84
CA ALA A 121 -14.06 -7.57 4.15
C ALA A 121 -13.97 -8.37 5.46
N ASN A 122 -14.73 -7.99 6.50
CA ASN A 122 -14.81 -8.68 7.80
C ASN A 122 -15.23 -10.16 7.72
N ARG A 123 -15.84 -10.59 6.60
CA ARG A 123 -16.20 -12.00 6.34
C ARG A 123 -15.05 -12.81 5.74
N LEU A 124 -13.94 -12.16 5.36
CA LEU A 124 -12.77 -12.74 4.70
C LEU A 124 -11.62 -13.08 5.66
N VAL A 125 -11.93 -13.36 6.94
CA VAL A 125 -10.92 -13.76 7.92
C VAL A 125 -10.21 -15.03 7.43
N GLY A 126 -8.87 -15.01 7.47
CA GLY A 126 -8.04 -16.09 6.92
C GLY A 126 -7.83 -16.02 5.42
N VAL A 127 -8.48 -15.11 4.69
CA VAL A 127 -8.26 -14.87 3.26
C VAL A 127 -7.37 -13.64 3.06
N ILE A 128 -7.76 -12.51 3.64
CA ILE A 128 -6.99 -11.25 3.61
C ILE A 128 -6.25 -11.02 4.92
N ASP A 129 -5.30 -10.09 4.88
CA ASP A 129 -4.39 -9.77 5.97
C ASP A 129 -4.55 -8.33 6.48
N TYR A 130 -4.92 -7.41 5.59
CA TYR A 130 -5.14 -6.00 5.91
C TYR A 130 -6.11 -5.37 4.90
N VAL A 131 -6.62 -4.19 5.26
CA VAL A 131 -7.44 -3.38 4.35
C VAL A 131 -6.80 -2.03 4.08
N GLY A 132 -6.90 -1.56 2.84
CA GLY A 132 -6.54 -0.19 2.46
C GLY A 132 -7.80 0.67 2.40
N ALA A 133 -7.97 1.56 3.37
CA ALA A 133 -9.17 2.39 3.50
C ALA A 133 -8.99 3.76 2.86
N GLY A 134 -9.83 4.08 1.87
CA GLY A 134 -9.80 5.40 1.22
C GLY A 134 -10.61 5.48 -0.08
N PRO A 135 -10.49 6.61 -0.80
CA PRO A 135 -9.56 7.71 -0.53
C PRO A 135 -9.98 8.56 0.68
N VAL A 136 -9.02 8.96 1.52
CA VAL A 136 -9.29 9.87 2.66
C VAL A 136 -9.57 11.30 2.16
N TYR A 137 -8.70 11.79 1.28
CA TYR A 137 -8.85 13.08 0.60
C TYR A 137 -8.90 12.87 -0.92
N ALA A 138 -9.44 13.86 -1.64
CA ALA A 138 -9.42 13.86 -3.10
C ALA A 138 -7.98 13.71 -3.63
N THR A 139 -7.79 12.87 -4.64
CA THR A 139 -6.48 12.63 -5.24
C THR A 139 -6.59 12.33 -6.73
N PRO A 140 -5.68 12.85 -7.57
CA PRO A 140 -5.65 12.53 -8.99
C PRO A 140 -4.92 11.21 -9.31
N THR A 141 -4.33 10.52 -8.33
CA THR A 141 -3.47 9.33 -8.55
C THR A 141 -4.23 8.09 -9.02
N LYS A 142 -5.50 7.96 -8.64
CA LYS A 142 -6.38 6.87 -9.05
C LYS A 142 -7.65 7.49 -9.63
N THR A 143 -7.77 7.50 -10.96
CA THR A 143 -8.85 8.18 -11.69
C THR A 143 -10.22 7.55 -11.47
N ASP A 144 -10.27 6.29 -11.03
CA ASP A 144 -11.46 5.52 -10.68
C ASP A 144 -11.73 5.48 -9.16
N ALA A 145 -11.09 6.36 -8.37
CA ALA A 145 -11.29 6.37 -6.92
C ALA A 145 -12.71 6.80 -6.53
N SER A 146 -13.24 6.20 -5.46
CA SER A 146 -14.50 6.58 -4.81
C SER A 146 -14.45 8.02 -4.29
N ALA A 147 -15.61 8.56 -3.88
CA ALA A 147 -15.66 9.86 -3.22
C ALA A 147 -14.81 9.85 -1.92
N PRO A 148 -14.15 10.97 -1.57
CA PRO A 148 -13.36 11.02 -0.34
C PRO A 148 -14.20 10.74 0.90
N CYS A 149 -13.75 9.82 1.75
CA CYS A 149 -14.46 9.46 2.99
C CYS A 149 -14.21 10.46 4.13
N GLY A 150 -13.17 11.30 4.01
CA GLY A 150 -12.72 12.20 5.08
C GLY A 150 -12.21 11.46 6.31
N ILE A 151 -11.83 12.23 7.34
CA ILE A 151 -11.29 11.69 8.59
C ILE A 151 -12.35 10.91 9.36
N ASP A 152 -13.59 11.40 9.42
CA ASP A 152 -14.67 10.73 10.16
C ASP A 152 -15.08 9.41 9.51
N GLY A 153 -15.18 9.37 8.18
CA GLY A 153 -15.43 8.13 7.45
C GLY A 153 -14.29 7.12 7.62
N LEU A 154 -13.04 7.58 7.58
CA LEU A 154 -11.89 6.73 7.89
C LEU A 154 -11.95 6.19 9.33
N ALA A 155 -12.25 7.04 10.31
CA ALA A 155 -12.33 6.62 11.72
C ALA A 155 -13.42 5.57 11.92
N ALA A 156 -14.58 5.73 11.27
CA ALA A 156 -15.65 4.74 11.29
C ALA A 156 -15.21 3.39 10.67
N MET A 157 -14.50 3.42 9.54
CA MET A 157 -13.94 2.21 8.92
C MET A 157 -12.90 1.53 9.81
N CYS A 158 -11.94 2.28 10.37
CA CYS A 158 -10.93 1.76 11.29
C CYS A 158 -11.57 1.09 12.52
N ALA A 159 -12.63 1.68 13.09
CA ALA A 159 -13.32 1.13 14.25
C ALA A 159 -14.14 -0.14 13.93
N SER A 160 -14.61 -0.28 12.69
CA SER A 160 -15.44 -1.41 12.24
C SER A 160 -14.61 -2.59 11.69
N ALA A 161 -13.41 -2.32 11.18
CA ALA A 161 -12.56 -3.32 10.55
C ALA A 161 -12.00 -4.34 11.57
N ARG A 162 -12.07 -5.62 11.23
CA ARG A 162 -11.44 -6.72 11.98
C ARG A 162 -9.98 -6.95 11.58
N PHE A 163 -9.47 -6.18 10.62
CA PHE A 163 -8.10 -6.24 10.11
C PHE A 163 -7.37 -4.93 10.36
N PRO A 164 -6.03 -4.96 10.44
CA PRO A 164 -5.23 -3.74 10.37
C PRO A 164 -5.64 -2.90 9.15
N THR A 165 -5.96 -1.63 9.39
CA THR A 165 -6.38 -0.69 8.35
C THR A 165 -5.24 0.26 8.04
N VAL A 166 -4.82 0.35 6.78
CA VAL A 166 -3.92 1.40 6.31
C VAL A 166 -4.74 2.47 5.59
N ALA A 167 -4.56 3.74 5.97
CA ALA A 167 -5.28 4.83 5.31
C ALA A 167 -4.58 5.22 4.01
N ILE A 168 -5.33 5.51 2.95
CA ILE A 168 -4.78 5.90 1.65
C ILE A 168 -5.61 7.00 0.98
N GLY A 169 -4.98 7.80 0.11
CA GLY A 169 -5.68 8.75 -0.76
C GLY A 169 -5.48 10.21 -0.33
N GLY A 170 -4.71 10.94 -1.13
CA GLY A 170 -4.44 12.38 -0.93
C GLY A 170 -3.59 12.71 0.32
N ILE A 171 -2.94 11.71 0.91
CA ILE A 171 -2.10 11.86 2.11
C ILE A 171 -0.74 12.44 1.71
N GLN A 172 -0.31 13.46 2.44
CA GLN A 172 0.91 14.24 2.28
C GLN A 172 1.52 14.55 3.65
N ALA A 173 2.77 15.02 3.71
CA ALA A 173 3.43 15.33 4.98
C ALA A 173 2.64 16.34 5.85
N HIS A 174 2.00 17.34 5.24
CA HIS A 174 1.26 18.38 5.97
C HIS A 174 -0.08 17.90 6.57
N ASN A 175 -0.65 16.78 6.09
CA ASN A 175 -1.94 16.27 6.56
C ASN A 175 -1.85 14.87 7.21
N ALA A 176 -0.68 14.23 7.20
CA ALA A 176 -0.49 12.89 7.75
C ALA A 176 -0.88 12.79 9.24
N ALA A 177 -0.52 13.80 10.05
CA ALA A 177 -0.87 13.84 11.48
C ALA A 177 -2.38 13.86 11.72
N ASP A 178 -3.13 14.56 10.86
CA ASP A 178 -4.58 14.63 10.92
C ASP A 178 -5.23 13.28 10.61
N VAL A 179 -4.70 12.57 9.62
CA VAL A 179 -5.16 11.21 9.27
C VAL A 179 -4.93 10.24 10.40
N MET A 180 -3.80 10.36 11.12
CA MET A 180 -3.51 9.48 12.25
C MET A 180 -4.49 9.62 13.41
N ARG A 181 -5.24 10.74 13.53
CA ARG A 181 -6.31 10.87 14.53
C ARG A 181 -7.44 9.85 14.34
N ALA A 182 -7.63 9.35 13.12
CA ALA A 182 -8.56 8.26 12.83
C ALA A 182 -8.04 6.87 13.27
N LYS A 183 -6.84 6.81 13.86
CA LYS A 183 -6.17 5.61 14.37
C LYS A 183 -6.04 4.45 13.37
N PRO A 184 -5.63 4.69 12.10
CA PRO A 184 -5.24 3.59 11.24
C PRO A 184 -3.98 2.90 11.79
N ALA A 185 -3.73 1.67 11.37
CA ALA A 185 -2.49 0.93 11.66
C ALA A 185 -1.27 1.55 10.94
N GLY A 186 -1.49 2.39 9.93
CA GLY A 186 -0.47 3.15 9.25
C GLY A 186 -1.02 3.97 8.08
N LEU A 187 -0.13 4.58 7.31
CA LEU A 187 -0.47 5.41 6.15
C LEU A 187 0.18 4.87 4.88
N ALA A 188 -0.62 4.79 3.81
CA ALA A 188 -0.15 4.52 2.47
C ALA A 188 -0.09 5.81 1.65
N VAL A 189 1.05 6.05 1.01
CA VAL A 189 1.31 7.25 0.21
C VAL A 189 1.88 6.88 -1.16
N VAL A 190 1.59 7.73 -2.16
CA VAL A 190 2.14 7.60 -3.52
C VAL A 190 3.00 8.84 -3.82
N SER A 191 2.35 9.94 -4.19
CA SER A 191 3.01 11.15 -4.69
C SER A 191 3.85 11.86 -3.63
N ALA A 192 3.50 11.74 -2.35
CA ALA A 192 4.26 12.31 -1.24
C ALA A 192 5.72 11.83 -1.19
N ILE A 193 6.01 10.65 -1.75
CA ILE A 193 7.35 10.07 -1.86
C ILE A 193 7.78 9.99 -3.32
N CYS A 194 6.93 9.49 -4.23
CA CYS A 194 7.30 9.28 -5.63
C CYS A 194 7.71 10.57 -6.36
N LYS A 195 7.13 11.72 -5.97
CA LYS A 195 7.40 13.04 -6.56
C LYS A 195 8.25 13.94 -5.65
N ALA A 196 8.74 13.41 -4.53
CA ALA A 196 9.55 14.20 -3.60
C ALA A 196 10.92 14.49 -4.23
N ALA A 197 11.42 15.71 -4.03
CA ALA A 197 12.79 16.07 -4.44
C ALA A 197 13.84 15.22 -3.70
N ASN A 198 13.55 14.84 -2.45
CA ASN A 198 14.34 13.88 -1.67
C ASN A 198 13.41 12.82 -1.06
N PRO A 199 13.24 11.64 -1.70
CA PRO A 199 12.35 10.58 -1.22
C PRO A 199 12.74 10.00 0.14
N ARG A 200 14.03 10.01 0.49
CA ARG A 200 14.51 9.53 1.79
C ARG A 200 14.02 10.43 2.92
N ASP A 201 14.25 11.72 2.78
CA ASP A 201 13.86 12.71 3.80
C ASP A 201 12.33 12.80 3.91
N ALA A 202 11.61 12.73 2.78
CA ALA A 202 10.15 12.69 2.78
C ALA A 202 9.60 11.45 3.52
N SER A 203 10.23 10.28 3.31
CA SER A 203 9.85 9.05 4.02
C SER A 203 10.16 9.14 5.51
N ALA A 204 11.33 9.68 5.88
CA ALA A 204 11.73 9.84 7.28
C ALA A 204 10.81 10.80 8.05
N ALA A 205 10.44 11.93 7.44
CA ALA A 205 9.50 12.88 8.03
C ALA A 205 8.10 12.28 8.25
N LEU A 206 7.62 11.48 7.28
CA LEU A 206 6.37 10.74 7.44
C LEU A 206 6.49 9.70 8.55
N ARG A 207 7.58 8.94 8.61
CA ARG A 207 7.82 7.94 9.66
C ARG A 207 7.83 8.56 11.06
N GLU A 208 8.50 9.69 11.23
CA GLU A 208 8.52 10.44 12.49
C GLU A 208 7.12 10.91 12.90
N THR A 209 6.32 11.37 11.94
CA THR A 209 4.93 11.78 12.19
C THR A 209 4.10 10.61 12.71
N LEU A 210 4.26 9.43 12.12
CA LEU A 210 3.58 8.20 12.54
C LEU A 210 3.97 7.78 13.96
N THR A 211 5.28 7.74 14.24
CA THR A 211 5.79 7.36 15.56
C THR A 211 5.29 8.31 16.66
N ARG A 212 5.29 9.62 16.41
CA ARG A 212 4.76 10.61 17.36
C ARG A 212 3.26 10.47 17.60
N ALA A 213 2.48 10.10 16.58
CA ALA A 213 1.04 9.93 16.72
C ALA A 213 0.63 8.62 17.43
N GLN A 214 1.54 7.66 17.54
CA GLN A 214 1.33 6.37 18.20
C GLN A 214 1.90 6.32 19.64
N SER A 215 2.64 7.37 20.05
CA SER A 215 3.18 7.55 21.41
C SER A 215 2.11 8.15 22.34
#